data_AF-A0A8H5M8C8-F1
#
_entry.id   AF-A0A8H5M8C8-F1
#
_cell.length_a   1.000
_cell.length_b   1.000
_cell.length_c   1.000
_cell.angle_alpha   90.00
_cell.angle_beta   90.00
_cell.angle_gamma   90.00
#
_symmetry.space_group_name_H-M   'P 1'
#
loop_
_entity.id
_entity.type
_entity.pdbx_description
1 polymer ?
#
loop_
_entity_poly.entity_id
_entity_poly.type
_entity_poly.pdbx_seq_one_letter_code
_entity_poly.pdbx_strand_id
1 'polypeptide(L)'
;MQLLASLVVLALAISPSLAAQPIYAQCGGIGWTGETTCVSGTICVYQNDWYYQCLPGTTTTSPTSTSTHTTSSTTMTSPPPVSTGFVKTSGTRFTLNGQRYTIVGGNAYWIGLTGLSTANMNAAFADIAKAGGTTVRTWGFNEVTSQNGNWYQSWSGSTPTINTGATGLQNFDNVVAAAKANGIRLIVALTNNWADYGGMDVYVKQIANSANHDLFYTNAAVQTAFKNYIKTFVGRYVNEPTILGWELANEPRCRGSSGTWSGSCTPATITAWAKTMSAYIKSIDPNHLVGLGDEGFYNQPGAPTYPYQGGEGIDFDVNLAISTLDYGTFHSYPEPWGQSGNVQAWGTQWIADHAASQTKAGKPVIIEEFGVKGKLRKSLYAGVDPLTISATTQTAYKWSFASKKSRADEEALRAAREEISAATYNRETSSQAGSSRSRVQGPTLPSASDLALSREMVSEQQQEERVYKRKRDKLEAKERIEEMVGPREVGREGMLEKKRARRDADRNFREKGDEGLEVDESTLLGGGDSFREQIARRDAAKQRFSGAREEKAAAARERATVIKQKEQATMDMFQQMAKQRFG
;
A
#
# COMPACT_ATOMS: atom_id res chain seq x y z
N MET A 1 -65.09 77.46 -24.86
CA MET A 1 -64.05 77.20 -25.88
C MET A 1 -63.08 76.21 -25.25
N GLN A 2 -63.16 74.91 -25.56
CA GLN A 2 -62.47 74.24 -26.70
C GLN A 2 -60.95 74.51 -26.66
N LEU A 3 -60.00 73.57 -26.74
CA LEU A 3 -59.99 72.16 -27.19
C LEU A 3 -58.63 71.52 -26.77
N LEU A 4 -58.70 70.30 -26.21
CA LEU A 4 -57.91 69.07 -26.45
C LEU A 4 -56.39 69.05 -26.83
N ALA A 5 -55.68 68.16 -26.11
CA ALA A 5 -54.85 67.01 -26.58
C ALA A 5 -53.30 67.02 -26.49
N SER A 6 -52.80 66.12 -25.61
CA SER A 6 -51.77 65.06 -25.78
C SER A 6 -50.35 65.35 -26.31
N LEU A 7 -49.31 64.91 -25.57
CA LEU A 7 -48.40 63.76 -25.86
C LEU A 7 -47.15 63.78 -24.93
N VAL A 8 -46.99 62.78 -24.05
CA VAL A 8 -46.03 61.64 -24.09
C VAL A 8 -44.64 61.90 -23.46
N VAL A 9 -44.37 61.12 -22.40
CA VAL A 9 -43.13 60.98 -21.64
C VAL A 9 -42.12 60.13 -22.42
N LEU A 10 -40.89 60.61 -22.60
CA LEU A 10 -39.78 59.82 -23.16
C LEU A 10 -38.72 59.58 -22.08
N ALA A 11 -38.71 58.37 -21.52
CA ALA A 11 -37.62 57.85 -20.69
C ALA A 11 -36.55 57.21 -21.60
N LEU A 12 -35.28 57.61 -21.47
CA LEU A 12 -34.16 56.95 -22.13
C LEU A 12 -33.98 55.54 -21.56
N ALA A 13 -34.36 54.52 -22.33
CA ALA A 13 -33.88 53.16 -22.18
C ALA A 13 -32.56 53.02 -22.94
N ILE A 14 -31.45 52.84 -22.22
CA ILE A 14 -30.20 52.36 -22.79
C ILE A 14 -30.37 50.85 -23.00
N SER A 15 -30.60 50.44 -24.25
CA SER A 15 -30.56 49.04 -24.64
C SER A 15 -29.11 48.53 -24.53
N PRO A 16 -28.83 47.43 -23.80
CA PRO A 16 -27.56 46.74 -23.97
C PRO A 16 -27.55 46.15 -25.37
N SER A 17 -26.70 46.70 -26.24
CA SER A 17 -26.27 46.00 -27.44
C SER A 17 -25.66 44.66 -27.00
N LEU A 18 -26.22 43.54 -27.46
CA LEU A 18 -25.58 42.22 -27.37
C LEU A 18 -24.20 42.32 -28.04
N ALA A 19 -23.16 42.54 -27.24
CA ALA A 19 -21.82 42.77 -27.73
C ALA A 19 -21.17 41.42 -28.06
N ALA A 20 -21.26 41.00 -29.32
CA ALA A 20 -20.54 39.82 -29.77
C ALA A 20 -19.01 40.08 -29.72
N GLN A 21 -18.25 39.10 -29.24
CA GLN A 21 -16.78 39.17 -29.17
C GLN A 21 -16.17 39.18 -30.57
N PRO A 22 -15.22 40.09 -30.86
CA PRO A 22 -14.61 40.18 -32.18
C PRO A 22 -13.78 38.93 -32.51
N ILE A 23 -13.45 38.76 -33.79
CA ILE A 23 -12.59 37.67 -34.26
C ILE A 23 -11.25 37.69 -33.48
N TYR A 24 -10.81 36.52 -33.01
CA TYR A 24 -9.66 36.29 -32.13
C TYR A 24 -9.78 36.73 -30.67
N ALA A 25 -10.92 37.26 -30.22
CA ALA A 25 -11.13 37.60 -28.81
C ALA A 25 -11.50 36.37 -27.95
N GLN A 26 -11.34 36.52 -26.63
CA GLN A 26 -11.71 35.50 -25.66
C GLN A 26 -13.23 35.41 -25.53
N CYS A 27 -13.76 34.20 -25.61
CA CYS A 27 -15.20 33.92 -25.55
C CYS A 27 -15.56 32.89 -24.46
N GLY A 28 -14.62 32.56 -23.57
CA GLY A 28 -14.83 31.60 -22.49
C GLY A 28 -13.54 31.27 -21.72
N GLY A 29 -13.69 30.50 -20.64
CA GLY A 29 -12.61 30.08 -19.74
C GLY A 29 -12.98 30.23 -18.27
N ILE A 30 -12.34 29.46 -17.39
CA ILE A 30 -12.50 29.59 -15.93
C ILE A 30 -12.14 31.03 -15.52
N GLY A 31 -13.10 31.73 -14.91
CA GLY A 31 -12.95 33.12 -14.48
C GLY A 31 -13.26 34.19 -15.55
N TRP A 32 -13.67 33.81 -16.76
CA TRP A 32 -14.13 34.77 -17.78
C TRP A 32 -15.52 35.32 -17.44
N THR A 33 -15.65 36.65 -17.37
CA THR A 33 -16.91 37.36 -17.09
C THR A 33 -17.44 38.14 -18.30
N GLY A 34 -16.81 37.99 -19.46
CA GLY A 34 -17.21 38.66 -20.70
C GLY A 34 -18.21 37.85 -21.52
N GLU A 35 -18.58 38.40 -22.67
CA GLU A 35 -19.54 37.77 -23.58
C GLU A 35 -18.99 36.46 -24.16
N THR A 36 -19.85 35.45 -24.26
CA THR A 36 -19.49 34.11 -24.75
C THR A 36 -19.83 33.89 -26.22
N THR A 37 -20.45 34.89 -26.85
CA THR A 37 -20.91 34.81 -28.24
C THR A 37 -19.94 35.55 -29.15
N CYS A 38 -19.44 34.87 -30.18
CA CYS A 38 -18.56 35.46 -31.17
C CYS A 38 -19.33 36.18 -32.30
N VAL A 39 -18.68 37.12 -32.99
CA VAL A 39 -19.25 37.79 -34.17
C VAL A 39 -19.63 36.79 -35.27
N SER A 40 -20.67 37.13 -36.05
CA SER A 40 -21.21 36.29 -37.13
C SER A 40 -20.11 35.77 -38.07
N GLY A 41 -20.07 34.47 -38.31
CA GLY A 41 -19.04 33.79 -39.12
C GLY A 41 -17.85 33.23 -38.33
N THR A 42 -17.84 33.37 -37.00
CA THR A 42 -16.82 32.79 -36.11
C THR A 42 -17.44 31.95 -35.00
N ILE A 43 -16.72 30.92 -34.56
CA ILE A 43 -17.13 30.00 -33.49
C ILE A 43 -16.17 30.10 -32.31
N CYS A 44 -16.69 29.92 -31.09
CA CYS A 44 -15.88 29.91 -29.88
C CYS A 44 -15.16 28.56 -29.76
N VAL A 45 -13.85 28.53 -29.99
CA VAL A 45 -13.04 27.31 -29.99
C VAL A 45 -12.27 27.18 -28.67
N TYR A 46 -12.34 26.00 -28.07
CA TYR A 46 -11.59 25.65 -26.87
C TYR A 46 -10.08 25.63 -27.13
N GLN A 47 -9.31 26.30 -26.28
CA GLN A 47 -7.84 26.20 -26.26
C GLN A 47 -7.35 25.52 -24.98
N ASN A 48 -7.87 25.94 -23.82
CA ASN A 48 -7.61 25.34 -22.51
C ASN A 48 -8.70 25.74 -21.50
N ASP A 49 -8.64 25.16 -20.30
CA ASP A 49 -9.61 25.41 -19.22
C ASP A 49 -9.80 26.90 -18.87
N TRP A 50 -8.80 27.74 -19.10
CA TRP A 50 -8.82 29.17 -18.78
C TRP A 50 -9.10 30.07 -19.99
N TYR A 51 -9.15 29.52 -21.21
CA TYR A 51 -9.19 30.32 -22.43
C TYR A 51 -9.88 29.64 -23.62
N TYR A 52 -10.90 30.30 -24.17
CA TYR A 52 -11.59 29.94 -25.40
C TYR A 52 -11.53 31.14 -26.35
N GLN A 53 -11.36 30.91 -27.66
CA GLN A 53 -11.11 31.97 -28.65
C GLN A 53 -12.06 31.90 -29.84
N CYS A 54 -12.55 33.06 -30.30
CA CYS A 54 -13.35 33.17 -31.51
C CYS A 54 -12.50 32.96 -32.78
N LEU A 55 -12.75 31.89 -33.54
CA LEU A 55 -12.05 31.56 -34.79
C LEU A 55 -13.03 31.37 -35.96
N PRO A 56 -12.64 31.65 -37.22
CA PRO A 56 -13.47 31.36 -38.41
C PRO A 56 -13.68 29.85 -38.57
N GLY A 57 -14.94 29.41 -38.71
CA GLY A 57 -15.27 28.00 -38.89
C GLY A 57 -16.47 27.80 -39.81
N THR A 58 -16.30 26.99 -40.84
CA THR A 58 -17.36 26.58 -41.77
C THR A 58 -18.25 25.53 -41.12
N THR A 59 -19.57 25.77 -41.21
CA THR A 59 -20.65 24.94 -40.68
C THR A 59 -20.58 23.48 -41.12
N THR A 60 -20.75 22.55 -40.17
CA THR A 60 -21.39 21.26 -40.43
C THR A 60 -22.31 20.92 -39.25
N THR A 61 -23.61 21.01 -39.53
CA THR A 61 -24.83 20.49 -38.85
C THR A 61 -24.64 19.11 -38.19
N SER A 62 -25.33 18.62 -37.14
CA SER A 62 -26.60 18.90 -36.41
C SER A 62 -26.64 17.92 -35.18
N PRO A 63 -27.75 17.71 -34.45
CA PRO A 63 -28.38 18.56 -33.44
C PRO A 63 -28.40 17.91 -32.03
N THR A 64 -28.66 18.65 -30.95
CA THR A 64 -29.26 18.06 -29.74
C THR A 64 -30.26 19.03 -29.12
N SER A 65 -31.47 18.53 -28.97
CA SER A 65 -32.66 19.19 -28.46
C SER A 65 -32.61 19.44 -26.96
N THR A 66 -33.15 20.59 -26.60
CA THR A 66 -33.33 21.20 -25.28
C THR A 66 -34.37 20.47 -24.44
N SER A 67 -34.13 20.39 -23.12
CA SER A 67 -35.18 20.46 -22.10
C SER A 67 -34.66 21.24 -20.89
N THR A 68 -35.39 22.29 -20.50
CA THR A 68 -35.11 23.25 -19.42
C THR A 68 -35.91 22.95 -18.14
N HIS A 69 -35.43 23.54 -17.02
CA HIS A 69 -36.12 23.80 -15.72
C HIS A 69 -36.17 22.64 -14.70
N THR A 70 -35.87 22.79 -13.39
CA THR A 70 -35.53 23.92 -12.49
C THR A 70 -34.83 23.30 -11.27
N THR A 71 -33.85 23.96 -10.65
CA THR A 71 -33.35 23.53 -9.32
C THR A 71 -33.27 24.72 -8.37
N SER A 72 -34.17 24.73 -7.39
CA SER A 72 -34.10 25.57 -6.20
C SER A 72 -32.82 25.27 -5.41
N SER A 73 -32.14 26.32 -4.99
CA SER A 73 -30.98 26.27 -4.11
C SER A 73 -31.37 25.69 -2.74
N THR A 74 -30.78 24.56 -2.36
CA THR A 74 -30.58 24.21 -0.95
C THR A 74 -29.13 23.80 -0.77
N THR A 75 -28.39 24.61 -0.02
CA THR A 75 -27.06 24.32 0.48
C THR A 75 -27.10 23.09 1.37
N MET A 76 -26.66 21.96 0.84
CA MET A 76 -26.21 20.82 1.63
C MET A 76 -24.76 20.50 1.24
N THR A 77 -23.93 20.36 2.25
CA THR A 77 -22.54 19.89 2.14
C THR A 77 -22.53 18.56 1.38
N SER A 78 -22.02 18.56 0.15
CA SER A 78 -21.98 17.38 -0.70
C SER A 78 -21.10 16.30 -0.05
N PRO A 79 -21.58 15.06 0.13
CA PRO A 79 -20.68 13.91 0.26
C PRO A 79 -19.81 13.82 -1.01
N PRO A 80 -18.63 13.16 -0.95
CA PRO A 80 -17.75 13.03 -2.11
C PRO A 80 -18.53 12.44 -3.30
N PRO A 81 -18.28 12.90 -4.54
CA PRO A 81 -19.06 12.49 -5.70
C PRO A 81 -19.00 10.98 -5.86
N VAL A 82 -20.16 10.34 -5.79
CA VAL A 82 -20.33 8.91 -6.07
C VAL A 82 -19.88 8.71 -7.51
N SER A 83 -18.70 8.14 -7.70
CA SER A 83 -18.16 7.89 -9.02
C SER A 83 -18.95 6.78 -9.71
N THR A 84 -19.80 7.18 -10.65
CA THR A 84 -20.72 6.31 -11.40
C THR A 84 -20.08 5.56 -12.58
N GLY A 85 -18.85 5.89 -12.96
CA GLY A 85 -18.15 5.28 -14.10
C GLY A 85 -17.34 4.04 -13.71
N PHE A 86 -17.10 3.16 -14.68
CA PHE A 86 -16.15 2.04 -14.55
C PHE A 86 -14.70 2.52 -14.75
N VAL A 87 -13.77 1.95 -13.99
CA VAL A 87 -12.33 2.16 -14.23
C VAL A 87 -11.94 1.45 -15.51
N LYS A 88 -11.15 2.11 -16.35
CA LYS A 88 -10.64 1.61 -17.63
C LYS A 88 -9.12 1.72 -17.68
N THR A 89 -8.51 1.20 -18.73
CA THR A 89 -7.08 1.34 -19.01
C THR A 89 -6.87 2.27 -20.21
N SER A 90 -5.75 3.00 -20.21
CA SER A 90 -5.29 3.83 -21.32
C SER A 90 -3.77 3.80 -21.34
N GLY A 91 -3.21 3.05 -22.29
CA GLY A 91 -1.80 2.67 -22.28
C GLY A 91 -1.42 2.01 -20.96
N THR A 92 -0.36 2.50 -20.32
CA THR A 92 0.17 1.96 -19.05
C THR A 92 -0.54 2.47 -17.79
N ARG A 93 -1.76 3.01 -17.91
CA ARG A 93 -2.39 3.84 -16.88
C ARG A 93 -3.85 3.47 -16.69
N PHE A 94 -4.36 3.59 -15.46
CA PHE A 94 -5.79 3.47 -15.20
C PHE A 94 -6.48 4.83 -15.37
N THR A 95 -7.72 4.81 -15.83
CA THR A 95 -8.54 5.99 -16.01
C THR A 95 -9.95 5.79 -15.46
N LEU A 96 -10.54 6.88 -14.97
CA LEU A 96 -11.91 6.93 -14.50
C LEU A 96 -12.54 8.20 -15.04
N ASN A 97 -13.60 8.07 -15.84
CA ASN A 97 -14.25 9.18 -16.55
C ASN A 97 -13.24 10.02 -17.38
N GLY A 98 -12.30 9.36 -18.04
CA GLY A 98 -11.24 10.01 -18.84
C GLY A 98 -10.09 10.60 -18.03
N GLN A 99 -10.22 10.72 -16.71
CA GLN A 99 -9.17 11.23 -15.82
C GLN A 99 -8.27 10.11 -15.32
N ARG A 100 -7.03 10.44 -14.99
CA ARG A 100 -6.06 9.49 -14.39
C ARG A 100 -6.60 8.97 -13.07
N TYR A 101 -6.72 7.65 -12.95
CA TYR A 101 -7.04 6.97 -11.70
C TYR A 101 -5.76 6.32 -11.16
N THR A 102 -5.37 6.65 -9.93
CA THR A 102 -4.19 6.04 -9.28
C THR A 102 -4.67 5.05 -8.24
N ILE A 103 -4.24 3.80 -8.38
CA ILE A 103 -4.54 2.75 -7.42
C ILE A 103 -3.60 2.95 -6.23
N VAL A 104 -4.19 3.21 -5.07
CA VAL A 104 -3.51 3.30 -3.78
C VAL A 104 -4.37 2.59 -2.76
N GLY A 105 -3.81 1.72 -1.94
CA GLY A 105 -4.55 1.09 -0.86
C GLY A 105 -3.90 -0.19 -0.36
N GLY A 106 -4.71 -1.18 -0.03
CA GLY A 106 -4.22 -2.42 0.58
C GLY A 106 -5.20 -3.59 0.43
N ASN A 107 -4.85 -4.70 1.06
CA ASN A 107 -5.59 -5.95 0.99
C ASN A 107 -6.42 -6.14 2.27
N ALA A 108 -7.67 -6.57 2.12
CA ALA A 108 -8.59 -6.81 3.23
C ALA A 108 -9.40 -8.10 3.01
N TYR A 109 -8.72 -9.24 2.89
CA TYR A 109 -9.34 -10.55 2.64
C TYR A 109 -10.50 -10.87 3.59
N TRP A 110 -10.40 -10.43 4.85
CA TRP A 110 -11.33 -10.77 5.93
C TRP A 110 -12.67 -10.01 5.87
N ILE A 111 -12.77 -8.94 5.08
CA ILE A 111 -13.89 -7.98 5.13
C ILE A 111 -15.24 -8.63 4.83
N GLY A 112 -15.27 -9.59 3.91
CA GLY A 112 -16.48 -10.34 3.51
C GLY A 112 -16.59 -11.73 4.13
N LEU A 113 -15.55 -12.19 4.84
CA LEU A 113 -15.39 -13.61 5.21
C LEU A 113 -15.58 -13.88 6.69
N THR A 114 -15.43 -12.87 7.55
CA THR A 114 -15.34 -13.05 9.02
C THR A 114 -16.62 -12.73 9.78
N GLY A 115 -17.76 -12.56 9.10
CA GLY A 115 -19.04 -12.24 9.75
C GLY A 115 -19.10 -10.83 10.35
N LEU A 116 -18.32 -9.89 9.81
CA LEU A 116 -18.35 -8.50 10.28
C LEU A 116 -19.73 -7.88 10.12
N SER A 117 -20.09 -7.00 11.06
CA SER A 117 -21.26 -6.14 10.91
C SER A 117 -21.02 -5.12 9.79
N THR A 118 -22.10 -4.67 9.15
CA THR A 118 -22.05 -3.61 8.13
C THR A 118 -21.42 -2.31 8.68
N ALA A 119 -21.61 -2.01 9.96
CA ALA A 119 -20.98 -0.90 10.64
C ALA A 119 -19.45 -1.04 10.69
N ASN A 120 -18.93 -2.24 11.00
CA ASN A 120 -17.49 -2.49 11.04
C ASN A 120 -16.88 -2.53 9.64
N MET A 121 -17.61 -3.05 8.64
CA MET A 121 -17.18 -2.97 7.24
C MET A 121 -17.04 -1.51 6.79
N ASN A 122 -18.04 -0.68 7.10
CA ASN A 122 -18.01 0.75 6.80
C ASN A 122 -16.86 1.46 7.52
N ALA A 123 -16.63 1.17 8.80
CA ALA A 123 -15.53 1.77 9.55
C ALA A 123 -14.17 1.44 8.92
N ALA A 124 -13.95 0.18 8.53
CA ALA A 124 -12.70 -0.23 7.87
C ALA A 124 -12.47 0.53 6.55
N PHE A 125 -13.49 0.63 5.69
CA PHE A 125 -13.35 1.38 4.43
C PHE A 125 -13.21 2.89 4.65
N ALA A 126 -13.88 3.45 5.66
CA ALA A 126 -13.74 4.85 6.04
C ALA A 126 -12.30 5.17 6.49
N ASP A 127 -11.70 4.29 7.29
CA ASP A 127 -10.31 4.44 7.74
C ASP A 127 -9.32 4.37 6.57
N ILE A 128 -9.55 3.45 5.62
CA ILE A 128 -8.73 3.34 4.39
C ILE A 128 -8.87 4.59 3.52
N ALA A 129 -10.10 5.06 3.29
CA ALA A 129 -10.36 6.28 2.54
C ALA A 129 -9.69 7.50 3.19
N LYS A 130 -9.76 7.60 4.52
CA LYS A 130 -9.11 8.66 5.31
C LYS A 130 -7.58 8.62 5.20
N ALA A 131 -7.00 7.44 5.03
CA ALA A 131 -5.57 7.28 4.77
C ALA A 131 -5.16 7.61 3.32
N GLY A 132 -6.10 7.97 2.46
CA GLY A 132 -5.87 8.26 1.04
C GLY A 132 -5.95 7.03 0.13
N GLY A 133 -6.44 5.90 0.63
CA GLY A 133 -6.70 4.72 -0.18
C GLY A 133 -7.85 4.96 -1.15
N THR A 134 -7.66 4.56 -2.40
CA THR A 134 -8.65 4.60 -3.48
C THR A 134 -9.20 3.21 -3.79
N THR A 135 -8.42 2.16 -3.55
CA THR A 135 -8.74 0.79 -3.95
C THR A 135 -8.39 -0.21 -2.85
N VAL A 136 -9.27 -1.20 -2.64
CA VAL A 136 -9.02 -2.33 -1.74
C VAL A 136 -9.15 -3.63 -2.52
N ARG A 137 -8.18 -4.51 -2.35
CA ARG A 137 -8.21 -5.86 -2.90
C ARG A 137 -8.78 -6.84 -1.84
N THR A 138 -9.73 -7.70 -2.23
CA THR A 138 -10.49 -8.57 -1.32
C THR A 138 -10.93 -9.87 -1.99
N TRP A 139 -11.31 -10.87 -1.21
CA TRP A 139 -11.62 -12.22 -1.71
C TRP A 139 -13.10 -12.37 -2.00
N GLY A 140 -13.41 -12.74 -3.24
CA GLY A 140 -14.72 -13.16 -3.70
C GLY A 140 -14.87 -14.67 -3.75
N PHE A 141 -14.18 -15.42 -2.89
CA PHE A 141 -14.25 -16.87 -2.77
C PHE A 141 -14.29 -17.29 -1.30
N ASN A 142 -14.94 -18.42 -1.04
CA ASN A 142 -14.92 -19.09 0.27
C ASN A 142 -15.52 -20.49 0.11
N GLU A 143 -14.63 -21.46 -0.09
CA GLU A 143 -14.96 -22.84 -0.44
C GLU A 143 -14.96 -23.73 0.80
N VAL A 144 -16.10 -24.35 1.07
CA VAL A 144 -16.29 -25.16 2.27
C VAL A 144 -16.84 -26.55 1.96
N THR A 145 -16.48 -27.54 2.75
CA THR A 145 -17.10 -28.88 2.74
C THR A 145 -18.10 -29.05 3.89
N SER A 146 -18.21 -28.05 4.77
CA SER A 146 -19.18 -27.97 5.85
C SER A 146 -19.68 -26.53 5.96
N GLN A 147 -21.01 -26.36 5.98
CA GLN A 147 -21.65 -25.05 5.95
C GLN A 147 -21.66 -24.44 7.37
N ASN A 148 -20.61 -23.68 7.70
CA ASN A 148 -20.51 -22.95 8.96
C ASN A 148 -20.03 -21.51 8.72
N GLY A 149 -20.62 -20.56 9.43
CA GLY A 149 -20.30 -19.14 9.32
C GLY A 149 -20.63 -18.59 7.93
N ASN A 150 -19.82 -17.62 7.48
CA ASN A 150 -19.90 -17.12 6.12
C ASN A 150 -19.20 -18.10 5.16
N TRP A 151 -19.85 -18.41 4.04
CA TRP A 151 -19.34 -19.27 2.99
C TRP A 151 -20.00 -18.89 1.66
N TYR A 152 -19.26 -18.98 0.55
CA TYR A 152 -19.75 -18.56 -0.77
C TYR A 152 -20.11 -19.75 -1.63
N GLN A 153 -19.36 -20.84 -1.53
CA GLN A 153 -19.73 -22.09 -2.17
C GLN A 153 -19.35 -23.28 -1.29
N SER A 154 -20.27 -24.25 -1.24
CA SER A 154 -20.13 -25.47 -0.46
C SER A 154 -20.14 -26.70 -1.35
N TRP A 155 -19.50 -27.76 -0.87
CA TRP A 155 -19.34 -29.00 -1.61
C TRP A 155 -19.93 -30.17 -0.84
N SER A 156 -20.83 -30.90 -1.48
CA SER A 156 -21.34 -32.19 -1.01
C SER A 156 -20.91 -33.27 -2.00
N GLY A 157 -19.73 -33.83 -1.79
CA GLY A 157 -19.02 -34.59 -2.82
C GLY A 157 -18.72 -33.71 -4.03
N SER A 158 -18.91 -34.22 -5.25
CA SER A 158 -18.66 -33.48 -6.49
C SER A 158 -19.71 -32.43 -6.83
N THR A 159 -20.73 -32.22 -6.00
CA THR A 159 -21.81 -31.26 -6.23
C THR A 159 -21.53 -29.94 -5.50
N PRO A 160 -21.23 -28.84 -6.23
CA PRO A 160 -21.11 -27.51 -5.64
C PRO A 160 -22.48 -26.86 -5.45
N THR A 161 -22.64 -26.08 -4.38
CA THR A 161 -23.80 -25.22 -4.11
C THR A 161 -23.31 -23.82 -3.77
N ILE A 162 -23.82 -22.80 -4.45
CA ILE A 162 -23.45 -21.40 -4.21
C ILE A 162 -24.44 -20.77 -3.23
N ASN A 163 -23.92 -20.14 -2.16
CA ASN A 163 -24.74 -19.47 -1.15
C ASN A 163 -25.11 -18.04 -1.60
N THR A 164 -26.33 -17.85 -2.11
CA THR A 164 -26.85 -16.52 -2.45
C THR A 164 -27.59 -15.85 -1.27
N GLY A 165 -27.54 -16.46 -0.07
CA GLY A 165 -28.21 -15.98 1.14
C GLY A 165 -27.36 -15.02 1.97
N ALA A 166 -27.87 -14.72 3.18
CA ALA A 166 -27.34 -13.70 4.10
C ALA A 166 -25.88 -13.92 4.52
N THR A 167 -25.44 -15.17 4.65
CA THR A 167 -24.07 -15.54 5.02
C THR A 167 -23.18 -15.81 3.80
N GLY A 168 -23.71 -15.60 2.59
CA GLY A 168 -23.01 -15.83 1.33
C GLY A 168 -22.87 -14.54 0.53
N LEU A 169 -23.36 -14.54 -0.70
CA LEU A 169 -23.21 -13.39 -1.61
C LEU A 169 -23.95 -12.13 -1.12
N GLN A 170 -25.02 -12.25 -0.30
CA GLN A 170 -25.62 -11.05 0.30
C GLN A 170 -24.68 -10.39 1.32
N ASN A 171 -23.80 -11.15 1.97
CA ASN A 171 -22.77 -10.55 2.80
C ASN A 171 -21.74 -9.80 1.93
N PHE A 172 -21.40 -10.32 0.75
CA PHE A 172 -20.53 -9.62 -0.18
C PHE A 172 -21.20 -8.36 -0.76
N ASP A 173 -22.53 -8.35 -0.94
CA ASP A 173 -23.26 -7.13 -1.30
C ASP A 173 -23.07 -6.03 -0.25
N ASN A 174 -23.03 -6.40 1.04
CA ASN A 174 -22.73 -5.44 2.11
C ASN A 174 -21.30 -4.89 2.01
N VAL A 175 -20.33 -5.71 1.62
CA VAL A 175 -18.94 -5.25 1.36
C VAL A 175 -18.93 -4.23 0.24
N VAL A 176 -19.60 -4.53 -0.87
CA VAL A 176 -19.70 -3.62 -2.03
C VAL A 176 -20.40 -2.32 -1.65
N ALA A 177 -21.52 -2.39 -0.92
CA ALA A 177 -22.24 -1.22 -0.44
C ALA A 177 -21.37 -0.35 0.50
N ALA A 178 -20.60 -0.98 1.39
CA ALA A 178 -19.72 -0.28 2.30
C ALA A 178 -18.54 0.38 1.58
N ALA A 179 -17.94 -0.29 0.59
CA ALA A 179 -16.90 0.30 -0.26
C ALA A 179 -17.44 1.51 -1.05
N LYS A 180 -18.64 1.36 -1.64
CA LYS A 180 -19.33 2.41 -2.38
C LYS A 180 -19.61 3.65 -1.54
N ALA A 181 -20.08 3.45 -0.31
CA ALA A 181 -20.36 4.53 0.63
C ALA A 181 -19.11 5.35 0.99
N ASN A 182 -17.92 4.75 0.89
CA ASN A 182 -16.64 5.38 1.21
C ASN A 182 -15.80 5.76 -0.02
N GLY A 183 -16.36 5.61 -1.24
CA GLY A 183 -15.65 5.93 -2.49
C GLY A 183 -14.47 4.99 -2.79
N ILE A 184 -14.43 3.80 -2.18
CA ILE A 184 -13.40 2.79 -2.39
C ILE A 184 -13.78 1.90 -3.56
N ARG A 185 -12.82 1.62 -4.45
CA ARG A 185 -12.97 0.60 -5.50
C ARG A 185 -12.48 -0.76 -5.05
N LEU A 186 -13.09 -1.83 -5.56
CA LEU A 186 -12.76 -3.20 -5.16
C LEU A 186 -12.07 -3.98 -6.29
N ILE A 187 -10.93 -4.58 -5.99
CA ILE A 187 -10.36 -5.67 -6.81
C ILE A 187 -10.73 -6.98 -6.13
N VAL A 188 -11.28 -7.93 -6.89
CA VAL A 188 -11.88 -9.15 -6.33
C VAL A 188 -11.29 -10.40 -6.96
N ALA A 189 -10.51 -11.15 -6.18
CA ALA A 189 -10.01 -12.47 -6.56
C ALA A 189 -11.12 -13.53 -6.45
N LEU A 190 -11.22 -14.40 -7.46
CA LEU A 190 -12.34 -15.35 -7.61
C LEU A 190 -12.04 -16.77 -7.15
N THR A 191 -10.77 -17.10 -6.87
CA THR A 191 -10.36 -18.33 -6.18
C THR A 191 -8.98 -18.14 -5.56
N ASN A 192 -8.47 -19.16 -4.85
CA ASN A 192 -7.17 -19.14 -4.18
C ASN A 192 -6.29 -20.29 -4.66
N ASN A 193 -5.01 -20.02 -4.92
CA ASN A 193 -4.01 -21.07 -5.06
C ASN A 193 -3.80 -21.83 -3.73
N TRP A 194 -3.89 -21.10 -2.61
CA TRP A 194 -3.68 -21.63 -1.28
C TRP A 194 -4.93 -22.25 -0.66
N ALA A 195 -4.74 -22.99 0.43
CA ALA A 195 -5.79 -23.73 1.12
C ALA A 195 -6.68 -22.83 1.99
N ASP A 196 -6.26 -21.59 2.27
CA ASP A 196 -7.07 -20.63 3.02
C ASP A 196 -8.38 -20.34 2.29
N TYR A 197 -9.49 -20.53 3.01
CA TYR A 197 -10.84 -20.47 2.45
C TYR A 197 -11.06 -21.46 1.29
N GLY A 198 -10.37 -22.60 1.36
CA GLY A 198 -10.50 -23.77 0.51
C GLY A 198 -9.65 -23.71 -0.76
N GLY A 199 -9.94 -22.78 -1.67
CA GLY A 199 -9.17 -22.59 -2.89
C GLY A 199 -9.28 -23.73 -3.93
N MET A 200 -8.33 -23.75 -4.87
CA MET A 200 -8.29 -24.68 -6.00
C MET A 200 -8.26 -26.16 -5.56
N ASP A 201 -7.60 -26.46 -4.45
CA ASP A 201 -7.44 -27.82 -3.94
C ASP A 201 -8.80 -28.45 -3.56
N VAL A 202 -9.76 -27.65 -3.07
CA VAL A 202 -11.11 -28.15 -2.78
C VAL A 202 -11.81 -28.59 -4.06
N TYR A 203 -11.75 -27.81 -5.13
CA TYR A 203 -12.33 -28.19 -6.42
C TYR A 203 -11.75 -29.51 -6.94
N VAL A 204 -10.42 -29.61 -6.96
CA VAL A 204 -9.71 -30.81 -7.43
C VAL A 204 -10.06 -32.02 -6.58
N LYS A 205 -10.07 -31.85 -5.25
CA LYS A 205 -10.37 -32.94 -4.34
C LYS A 205 -11.81 -33.43 -4.48
N GLN A 206 -12.78 -32.52 -4.61
CA GLN A 206 -14.20 -32.88 -4.65
C GLN A 206 -14.63 -33.46 -6.00
N ILE A 207 -14.05 -32.99 -7.11
CA ILE A 207 -14.45 -33.42 -8.46
C ILE A 207 -13.56 -34.54 -9.00
N ALA A 208 -12.24 -34.39 -8.90
CA ALA A 208 -11.28 -35.33 -9.47
C ALA A 208 -10.76 -36.37 -8.46
N ASN A 209 -11.11 -36.23 -7.18
CA ASN A 209 -10.58 -37.04 -6.07
C ASN A 209 -9.05 -37.20 -6.11
N SER A 210 -8.35 -36.12 -6.44
CA SER A 210 -6.89 -36.09 -6.59
C SER A 210 -6.28 -35.08 -5.63
N ALA A 211 -4.98 -35.22 -5.37
CA ALA A 211 -4.15 -34.25 -4.65
C ALA A 211 -3.31 -33.36 -5.60
N ASN A 212 -3.34 -33.63 -6.91
CA ASN A 212 -2.58 -32.88 -7.90
C ASN A 212 -3.25 -31.52 -8.16
N HIS A 213 -2.72 -30.48 -7.52
CA HIS A 213 -3.25 -29.11 -7.56
C HIS A 213 -3.53 -28.60 -8.98
N ASP A 214 -2.58 -28.84 -9.88
CA ASP A 214 -2.60 -28.38 -11.27
C ASP A 214 -3.71 -28.98 -12.15
N LEU A 215 -4.43 -30.00 -11.66
CA LEU A 215 -5.66 -30.45 -12.32
C LEU A 215 -6.74 -29.38 -12.32
N PHE A 216 -6.67 -28.36 -11.46
CA PHE A 216 -7.55 -27.20 -11.52
C PHE A 216 -7.51 -26.51 -12.89
N TYR A 217 -6.31 -26.44 -13.48
CA TYR A 217 -6.09 -25.77 -14.77
C TYR A 217 -6.44 -26.62 -15.98
N THR A 218 -6.55 -27.94 -15.85
CA THR A 218 -6.64 -28.86 -17.01
C THR A 218 -7.88 -29.75 -17.00
N ASN A 219 -8.44 -30.05 -15.83
CA ASN A 219 -9.61 -30.90 -15.73
C ASN A 219 -10.88 -30.14 -16.15
N ALA A 220 -11.56 -30.64 -17.19
CA ALA A 220 -12.73 -29.99 -17.79
C ALA A 220 -13.91 -29.86 -16.80
N ALA A 221 -14.12 -30.85 -15.92
CA ALA A 221 -15.21 -30.79 -14.94
C ALA A 221 -14.91 -29.75 -13.85
N VAL A 222 -13.65 -29.66 -13.39
CA VAL A 222 -13.21 -28.62 -12.46
C VAL A 222 -13.36 -27.23 -13.06
N GLN A 223 -12.87 -27.02 -14.29
CA GLN A 223 -13.05 -25.75 -15.01
C GLN A 223 -14.52 -25.40 -15.20
N THR A 224 -15.39 -26.38 -15.46
CA THR A 224 -16.84 -26.15 -15.61
C THR A 224 -17.46 -25.70 -14.30
N ALA A 225 -17.12 -26.34 -13.18
CA ALA A 225 -17.60 -25.92 -11.86
C ALA A 225 -17.10 -24.50 -11.51
N PHE A 226 -15.85 -24.17 -11.82
CA PHE A 226 -15.33 -22.83 -11.60
C PHE A 226 -16.02 -21.77 -12.47
N LYS A 227 -16.26 -22.07 -13.76
CA LYS A 227 -17.06 -21.21 -14.65
C LYS A 227 -18.47 -20.99 -14.12
N ASN A 228 -19.12 -22.01 -13.55
CA ASN A 228 -20.43 -21.84 -12.93
C ASN A 228 -20.39 -20.89 -11.72
N TYR A 229 -19.34 -20.97 -10.90
CA TYR A 229 -19.11 -20.02 -9.82
C TYR A 229 -18.92 -18.59 -10.35
N ILE A 230 -18.01 -18.40 -11.31
CA ILE A 230 -17.76 -17.11 -11.98
C ILE A 230 -19.06 -16.52 -12.51
N LYS A 231 -19.86 -17.31 -13.23
CA LYS A 231 -21.12 -16.85 -13.83
C LYS A 231 -22.08 -16.30 -12.78
N THR A 232 -22.22 -16.98 -11.65
CA THR A 232 -23.10 -16.55 -10.56
C THR A 232 -22.55 -15.32 -9.84
N PHE A 233 -21.26 -15.33 -9.49
CA PHE A 233 -20.62 -14.26 -8.72
C PHE A 233 -20.47 -12.98 -9.57
N VAL A 234 -19.75 -13.05 -10.69
CA VAL A 234 -19.55 -11.91 -11.60
C VAL A 234 -20.88 -11.41 -12.17
N GLY A 235 -21.76 -12.34 -12.56
CA GLY A 235 -23.09 -12.02 -13.08
C GLY A 235 -23.94 -11.16 -12.13
N ARG A 236 -23.71 -11.26 -10.81
CA ARG A 236 -24.39 -10.45 -9.79
C ARG A 236 -23.98 -8.98 -9.83
N TYR A 237 -22.76 -8.68 -10.29
CA TYR A 237 -22.14 -7.36 -10.14
C TYR A 237 -21.79 -6.67 -11.47
N VAL A 238 -22.23 -7.18 -12.62
CA VAL A 238 -21.90 -6.65 -13.96
C VAL A 238 -22.12 -5.13 -14.10
N ASN A 239 -23.12 -4.58 -13.39
CA ASN A 239 -23.48 -3.16 -13.44
C ASN A 239 -23.02 -2.35 -12.22
N GLU A 240 -22.12 -2.88 -11.39
CA GLU A 240 -21.70 -2.25 -10.14
C GLU A 240 -20.30 -1.61 -10.25
N PRO A 241 -20.20 -0.31 -10.57
CA PRO A 241 -18.92 0.37 -10.84
C PRO A 241 -17.99 0.46 -9.64
N THR A 242 -18.47 0.15 -8.42
CA THR A 242 -17.62 0.05 -7.22
C THR A 242 -16.55 -1.03 -7.37
N ILE A 243 -16.81 -2.07 -8.18
CA ILE A 243 -15.75 -3.01 -8.54
C ILE A 243 -14.85 -2.38 -9.60
N LEU A 244 -13.54 -2.41 -9.37
CA LEU A 244 -12.52 -2.03 -10.33
C LEU A 244 -12.33 -3.13 -11.36
N GLY A 245 -12.17 -4.36 -10.87
CA GLY A 245 -11.91 -5.51 -11.72
C GLY A 245 -11.92 -6.84 -10.98
N TRP A 246 -11.95 -7.88 -11.80
CA TRP A 246 -11.91 -9.27 -11.38
C TRP A 246 -10.49 -9.82 -11.51
N GLU A 247 -10.06 -10.63 -10.56
CA GLU A 247 -8.84 -11.41 -10.66
C GLU A 247 -9.18 -12.88 -10.75
N LEU A 248 -8.53 -13.58 -11.68
CA LEU A 248 -8.84 -14.99 -11.93
C LEU A 248 -8.57 -15.85 -10.70
N ALA A 249 -7.46 -15.61 -10.00
CA ALA A 249 -7.10 -16.31 -8.78
C ALA A 249 -6.11 -15.48 -7.95
N ASN A 250 -6.09 -15.69 -6.64
CA ASN A 250 -4.99 -15.24 -5.80
C ASN A 250 -3.78 -16.18 -5.94
N GLU A 251 -2.64 -15.62 -6.37
CA GLU A 251 -1.33 -16.27 -6.49
C GLU A 251 -1.32 -17.63 -7.23
N PRO A 252 -1.97 -17.77 -8.42
CA PRO A 252 -2.00 -19.04 -9.14
C PRO A 252 -0.60 -19.56 -9.46
N ARG A 253 -0.35 -20.82 -9.15
CA ARG A 253 0.90 -21.55 -9.45
C ARG A 253 0.59 -22.98 -9.87
N CYS A 254 1.58 -23.68 -10.41
CA CYS A 254 1.47 -25.12 -10.60
C CYS A 254 1.42 -25.89 -9.27
N ARG A 255 1.88 -25.30 -8.16
CA ARG A 255 1.85 -25.88 -6.79
C ARG A 255 0.91 -25.09 -5.89
N GLY A 256 0.01 -25.80 -5.23
CA GLY A 256 -0.76 -25.29 -4.10
C GLY A 256 -0.04 -25.51 -2.76
N SER A 257 -0.80 -25.40 -1.67
CA SER A 257 -0.28 -25.47 -0.29
C SER A 257 0.36 -26.82 0.06
N SER A 258 -0.13 -27.91 -0.55
CA SER A 258 0.41 -29.26 -0.34
C SER A 258 1.74 -29.50 -1.07
N GLY A 259 2.12 -28.62 -2.00
CA GLY A 259 3.25 -28.81 -2.90
C GLY A 259 3.08 -29.94 -3.94
N THR A 260 1.91 -30.61 -3.97
CA THR A 260 1.64 -31.75 -4.85
C THR A 260 1.07 -31.29 -6.19
N TRP A 261 1.63 -31.80 -7.29
CA TRP A 261 1.20 -31.53 -8.67
C TRP A 261 1.34 -32.78 -9.54
N SER A 262 0.87 -32.73 -10.79
CA SER A 262 1.04 -33.83 -11.76
C SER A 262 2.43 -33.91 -12.38
N GLY A 263 3.22 -32.83 -12.31
CA GLY A 263 4.52 -32.70 -12.99
C GLY A 263 4.42 -32.30 -14.46
N SER A 264 3.21 -32.15 -14.99
CA SER A 264 2.97 -31.72 -16.38
C SER A 264 2.61 -30.25 -16.52
N CYS A 265 2.36 -29.55 -15.40
CA CYS A 265 2.06 -28.14 -15.41
C CYS A 265 3.30 -27.30 -15.75
N THR A 266 3.12 -26.38 -16.69
CA THR A 266 4.16 -25.46 -17.19
C THR A 266 3.57 -24.06 -17.27
N PRO A 267 4.39 -23.02 -17.53
CA PRO A 267 3.87 -21.68 -17.79
C PRO A 267 2.77 -21.64 -18.87
N ALA A 268 2.93 -22.43 -19.94
CA ALA A 268 1.92 -22.54 -20.99
C ALA A 268 0.56 -23.08 -20.49
N THR A 269 0.56 -23.94 -19.47
CA THR A 269 -0.66 -24.47 -18.85
C THR A 269 -1.48 -23.35 -18.21
N ILE A 270 -0.85 -22.52 -17.38
CA ILE A 270 -1.54 -21.41 -16.72
C ILE A 270 -1.89 -20.31 -17.72
N THR A 271 -1.02 -19.99 -18.70
CA THR A 271 -1.35 -19.05 -19.78
C THR A 271 -2.61 -19.48 -20.55
N ALA A 272 -2.72 -20.76 -20.91
CA ALA A 272 -3.89 -21.28 -21.63
C ALA A 272 -5.17 -21.20 -20.78
N TRP A 273 -5.06 -21.54 -19.49
CA TRP A 273 -6.17 -21.39 -18.54
C TRP A 273 -6.57 -19.92 -18.36
N ALA A 274 -5.61 -19.02 -18.18
CA ALA A 274 -5.84 -17.59 -17.99
C ALA A 274 -6.54 -16.97 -19.21
N LYS A 275 -6.10 -17.32 -20.42
CA LYS A 275 -6.76 -16.91 -21.68
C LYS A 275 -8.21 -17.39 -21.73
N THR A 276 -8.47 -18.63 -21.31
CA THR A 276 -9.82 -19.22 -21.31
C THR A 276 -10.73 -18.55 -20.28
N MET A 277 -10.26 -18.36 -19.05
CA MET A 277 -11.08 -17.83 -17.96
C MET A 277 -11.31 -16.33 -18.08
N SER A 278 -10.29 -15.55 -18.48
CA SER A 278 -10.46 -14.12 -18.72
C SER A 278 -11.42 -13.83 -19.87
N ALA A 279 -11.34 -14.58 -20.99
CA ALA A 279 -12.31 -14.47 -22.07
C ALA A 279 -13.73 -14.85 -21.63
N TYR A 280 -13.87 -15.84 -20.75
CA TYR A 280 -15.16 -16.22 -20.19
C TYR A 280 -15.76 -15.10 -19.31
N ILE A 281 -14.95 -14.50 -18.43
CA ILE A 281 -15.38 -13.33 -17.63
C ILE A 281 -15.81 -12.20 -18.55
N LYS A 282 -15.02 -11.84 -19.57
CA LYS A 282 -15.37 -10.78 -20.53
C LYS A 282 -16.66 -11.06 -21.31
N SER A 283 -17.02 -12.33 -21.52
CA SER A 283 -18.29 -12.71 -22.15
C SER A 283 -19.51 -12.49 -21.27
N ILE A 284 -19.32 -12.49 -19.94
CA ILE A 284 -20.36 -12.20 -18.94
C ILE A 284 -20.40 -10.70 -18.63
N ASP A 285 -19.21 -10.10 -18.51
CA ASP A 285 -19.01 -8.75 -18.02
C ASP A 285 -18.03 -7.99 -18.93
N PRO A 286 -18.56 -7.21 -19.89
CA PRO A 286 -17.74 -6.36 -20.75
C PRO A 286 -17.29 -5.05 -20.07
N ASN A 287 -17.76 -4.77 -18.84
CA ASN A 287 -17.58 -3.48 -18.18
C ASN A 287 -16.31 -3.44 -17.32
N HIS A 288 -16.06 -4.47 -16.54
CA HIS A 288 -14.97 -4.49 -15.56
C HIS A 288 -13.62 -4.89 -16.15
N LEU A 289 -12.56 -4.46 -15.47
CA LEU A 289 -11.20 -4.91 -15.78
C LEU A 289 -10.98 -6.36 -15.32
N VAL A 290 -10.06 -7.07 -15.95
CA VAL A 290 -9.68 -8.43 -15.59
C VAL A 290 -8.16 -8.51 -15.46
N GLY A 291 -7.69 -8.95 -14.30
CA GLY A 291 -6.29 -9.28 -13.99
C GLY A 291 -6.13 -10.77 -13.72
N LEU A 292 -4.88 -11.24 -13.67
CA LEU A 292 -4.60 -12.64 -13.34
C LEU A 292 -4.59 -12.85 -11.81
N GLY A 293 -3.94 -11.95 -11.06
CA GLY A 293 -3.74 -12.02 -9.60
C GLY A 293 -2.52 -12.86 -9.21
N ASP A 294 -1.56 -13.01 -10.13
CA ASP A 294 -0.30 -13.72 -9.92
C ASP A 294 0.79 -12.86 -9.29
N GLU A 295 1.82 -13.55 -8.78
CA GLU A 295 2.94 -12.92 -8.09
C GLU A 295 3.94 -12.26 -9.04
N GLY A 296 3.77 -12.39 -10.37
CA GLY A 296 4.63 -11.80 -11.38
C GLY A 296 5.91 -12.57 -11.66
N PHE A 297 5.95 -13.88 -11.38
CA PHE A 297 7.16 -14.64 -11.68
C PHE A 297 7.49 -14.63 -13.19
N TYR A 298 8.78 -14.51 -13.49
CA TYR A 298 9.25 -14.63 -14.88
C TYR A 298 9.57 -16.09 -15.21
N ASN A 299 9.73 -16.34 -16.51
CA ASN A 299 10.13 -17.61 -17.09
C ASN A 299 11.45 -17.49 -17.85
N GLN A 300 12.53 -17.28 -17.10
CA GLN A 300 13.90 -17.12 -17.58
C GLN A 300 14.78 -18.22 -16.93
N PRO A 301 14.87 -19.43 -17.52
CA PRO A 301 15.51 -20.59 -16.88
C PRO A 301 16.98 -20.39 -16.44
N GLY A 302 17.68 -19.41 -17.02
CA GLY A 302 19.07 -19.06 -16.65
C GLY A 302 19.20 -17.96 -15.60
N ALA A 303 18.10 -17.42 -15.07
CA ALA A 303 18.13 -16.33 -14.11
C ALA A 303 18.67 -16.79 -12.74
N PRO A 304 19.35 -15.89 -11.98
CA PRO A 304 20.05 -16.28 -10.76
C PRO A 304 19.13 -16.64 -9.59
N THR A 305 17.88 -16.21 -9.60
CA THR A 305 16.93 -16.39 -8.50
C THR A 305 15.64 -17.03 -9.00
N TYR A 306 15.05 -17.91 -8.19
CA TYR A 306 13.88 -18.69 -8.61
C TYR A 306 12.66 -17.86 -9.04
N PRO A 307 12.37 -16.65 -8.49
CA PRO A 307 11.24 -15.83 -8.95
C PRO A 307 11.32 -15.46 -10.42
N TYR A 308 12.52 -15.55 -11.02
CA TYR A 308 12.73 -15.30 -12.43
C TYR A 308 12.79 -16.57 -13.29
N GLN A 309 12.85 -17.77 -12.71
CA GLN A 309 13.23 -19.00 -13.43
C GLN A 309 12.06 -19.74 -14.11
N GLY A 310 10.81 -19.44 -13.75
CA GLY A 310 9.60 -20.04 -14.34
C GLY A 310 9.11 -21.32 -13.69
N GLY A 311 9.79 -21.82 -12.65
CA GLY A 311 9.48 -23.09 -11.99
C GLY A 311 8.11 -23.15 -11.30
N GLU A 312 7.52 -22.00 -11.01
CA GLU A 312 6.18 -21.88 -10.40
C GLU A 312 5.04 -22.00 -11.43
N GLY A 313 5.35 -22.04 -12.73
CA GLY A 313 4.35 -22.14 -13.79
C GLY A 313 3.78 -20.79 -14.25
N ILE A 314 4.48 -19.70 -13.98
CA ILE A 314 4.09 -18.36 -14.41
C ILE A 314 5.13 -17.80 -15.38
N ASP A 315 4.64 -17.10 -16.39
CA ASP A 315 5.44 -16.31 -17.33
C ASP A 315 4.76 -14.95 -17.44
N PHE A 316 5.22 -13.99 -16.63
CA PHE A 316 4.62 -12.67 -16.52
C PHE A 316 4.49 -11.95 -17.87
N ASP A 317 5.56 -11.96 -18.68
CA ASP A 317 5.59 -11.28 -19.98
C ASP A 317 4.56 -11.87 -20.95
N VAL A 318 4.43 -13.21 -21.00
CA VAL A 318 3.47 -13.90 -21.86
C VAL A 318 2.04 -13.72 -21.36
N ASN A 319 1.82 -13.81 -20.05
CA ASN A 319 0.50 -13.62 -19.45
C ASN A 319 0.00 -12.19 -19.64
N LEU A 320 0.87 -11.18 -19.45
CA LEU A 320 0.54 -9.77 -19.67
C LEU A 320 0.11 -9.49 -21.12
N ALA A 321 0.59 -10.26 -22.09
CA ALA A 321 0.22 -10.12 -23.50
C ALA A 321 -1.20 -10.65 -23.84
N ILE A 322 -1.87 -11.39 -22.94
CA ILE A 322 -3.22 -11.92 -23.17
C ILE A 322 -4.22 -10.76 -23.37
N SER A 323 -4.91 -10.70 -24.52
CA SER A 323 -5.77 -9.56 -24.88
C SER A 323 -6.97 -9.34 -23.95
N THR A 324 -7.44 -10.39 -23.28
CA THR A 324 -8.56 -10.34 -22.32
C THR A 324 -8.14 -10.09 -20.88
N LEU A 325 -6.83 -9.94 -20.61
CA LEU A 325 -6.30 -9.39 -19.37
C LEU A 325 -5.95 -7.92 -19.61
N ASP A 326 -6.55 -7.02 -18.83
CA ASP A 326 -6.41 -5.58 -19.05
C ASP A 326 -5.18 -4.98 -18.37
N TYR A 327 -4.69 -5.62 -17.30
CA TYR A 327 -3.52 -5.21 -16.52
C TYR A 327 -2.74 -6.42 -16.01
N GLY A 328 -1.47 -6.19 -15.69
CA GLY A 328 -0.60 -7.17 -15.03
C GLY A 328 -0.57 -6.98 -13.52
N THR A 329 -0.24 -8.06 -12.82
CA THR A 329 -0.25 -8.15 -11.36
C THR A 329 1.07 -8.75 -10.92
N PHE A 330 1.68 -8.19 -9.87
CA PHE A 330 2.85 -8.82 -9.25
C PHE A 330 2.88 -8.55 -7.75
N HIS A 331 3.51 -9.48 -7.04
CA HIS A 331 3.62 -9.45 -5.58
C HIS A 331 5.08 -9.29 -5.18
N SER A 332 5.35 -8.96 -3.92
CA SER A 332 6.71 -8.85 -3.40
C SER A 332 6.82 -9.36 -1.97
N TYR A 333 7.35 -10.58 -1.83
CA TYR A 333 7.65 -11.18 -0.54
C TYR A 333 9.10 -11.71 -0.51
N PRO A 334 10.09 -10.83 -0.35
CA PRO A 334 11.50 -11.21 -0.48
C PRO A 334 11.94 -12.27 0.52
N GLU A 335 11.45 -12.22 1.77
CA GLU A 335 11.92 -13.15 2.81
C GLU A 335 11.42 -14.59 2.60
N PRO A 336 10.11 -14.84 2.36
CA PRO A 336 9.65 -16.18 1.96
C PRO A 336 10.32 -16.70 0.68
N TRP A 337 10.72 -15.81 -0.22
CA TRP A 337 11.37 -16.18 -1.48
C TRP A 337 12.89 -16.39 -1.36
N GLY A 338 13.43 -16.41 -0.13
CA GLY A 338 14.87 -16.60 0.11
C GLY A 338 15.74 -15.42 -0.33
N GLN A 339 15.14 -14.24 -0.52
CA GLN A 339 15.77 -12.99 -0.97
C GLN A 339 15.93 -11.98 0.19
N SER A 340 16.18 -12.49 1.40
CA SER A 340 16.24 -11.70 2.64
C SER A 340 17.54 -10.91 2.82
N GLY A 341 18.57 -11.15 2.02
CA GLY A 341 19.88 -10.51 2.17
C GLY A 341 19.85 -8.99 2.03
N ASN A 342 19.08 -8.47 1.07
CA ASN A 342 18.80 -7.04 0.93
C ASN A 342 17.41 -6.83 0.32
N VAL A 343 16.39 -6.84 1.19
CA VAL A 343 14.98 -6.75 0.79
C VAL A 343 14.63 -5.47 0.03
N GLN A 344 15.31 -4.36 0.33
CA GLN A 344 15.06 -3.08 -0.35
C GLN A 344 15.63 -3.09 -1.77
N ALA A 345 16.87 -3.54 -1.94
CA ALA A 345 17.48 -3.64 -3.27
C ALA A 345 16.72 -4.64 -4.14
N TRP A 346 16.34 -5.79 -3.57
CA TRP A 346 15.51 -6.77 -4.26
C TRP A 346 14.16 -6.16 -4.68
N GLY A 347 13.44 -5.51 -3.77
CA GLY A 347 12.12 -4.96 -4.07
C GLY A 347 12.16 -3.85 -5.12
N THR A 348 13.16 -2.98 -5.04
CA THR A 348 13.36 -1.90 -6.03
C THR A 348 13.65 -2.47 -7.41
N GLN A 349 14.50 -3.50 -7.51
CA GLN A 349 14.82 -4.16 -8.77
C GLN A 349 13.59 -4.88 -9.34
N TRP A 350 12.87 -5.63 -8.49
CA TRP A 350 11.66 -6.34 -8.89
C TRP A 350 10.60 -5.41 -9.47
N ILE A 351 10.37 -4.25 -8.83
CA ILE A 351 9.47 -3.20 -9.34
C ILE A 351 9.97 -2.64 -10.67
N ALA A 352 11.28 -2.37 -10.80
CA ALA A 352 11.85 -1.81 -12.03
C ALA A 352 11.70 -2.77 -13.22
N ASP A 353 11.90 -4.07 -13.01
CA ASP A 353 11.76 -5.09 -14.05
C ASP A 353 10.29 -5.20 -14.51
N HIS A 354 9.34 -5.22 -13.57
CA HIS A 354 7.91 -5.23 -13.89
C HIS A 354 7.46 -3.95 -14.59
N ALA A 355 8.04 -2.80 -14.23
CA ALA A 355 7.79 -1.53 -14.92
C ALA A 355 8.36 -1.53 -16.36
N ALA A 356 9.47 -2.24 -16.61
CA ALA A 356 9.99 -2.44 -17.96
C ALA A 356 9.04 -3.32 -18.78
N SER A 357 8.55 -4.43 -18.21
CA SER A 357 7.51 -5.28 -18.83
C SER A 357 6.21 -4.52 -19.09
N GLN A 358 5.76 -3.68 -18.15
CA GLN A 358 4.61 -2.77 -18.30
C GLN A 358 4.77 -1.88 -19.55
N THR A 359 5.94 -1.26 -19.70
CA THR A 359 6.25 -0.36 -20.82
C THR A 359 6.28 -1.12 -22.14
N LYS A 360 6.90 -2.30 -22.15
CA LYS A 360 6.99 -3.19 -23.32
C LYS A 360 5.62 -3.68 -23.79
N ALA A 361 4.74 -4.06 -22.87
CA ALA A 361 3.41 -4.56 -23.19
C ALA A 361 2.38 -3.45 -23.48
N GLY A 362 2.64 -2.21 -23.05
CA GLY A 362 1.72 -1.09 -23.22
C GLY A 362 0.44 -1.21 -22.38
N LYS A 363 0.47 -1.99 -21.29
CA LYS A 363 -0.65 -2.21 -20.36
C LYS A 363 -0.25 -1.75 -18.96
N PRO A 364 -1.19 -1.36 -18.08
CA PRO A 364 -0.87 -1.05 -16.69
C PRO A 364 -0.43 -2.30 -15.93
N VAL A 365 0.40 -2.13 -14.90
CA VAL A 365 0.81 -3.18 -13.98
C VAL A 365 0.64 -2.68 -12.53
N ILE A 366 0.16 -3.55 -11.64
CA ILE A 366 -0.09 -3.26 -10.23
C ILE A 366 0.86 -4.10 -9.37
N ILE A 367 1.53 -3.47 -8.40
CA ILE A 367 2.08 -4.18 -7.25
C ILE A 367 0.96 -4.39 -6.23
N GLU A 368 0.27 -5.53 -6.31
CA GLU A 368 -1.00 -5.70 -5.58
C GLU A 368 -0.79 -6.25 -4.16
N GLU A 369 0.34 -6.92 -3.92
CA GLU A 369 0.78 -7.32 -2.59
C GLU A 369 2.27 -7.09 -2.39
N PHE A 370 2.65 -6.64 -1.21
CA PHE A 370 4.04 -6.55 -0.81
C PHE A 370 4.17 -6.52 0.71
N GLY A 371 5.21 -7.14 1.24
CA GLY A 371 5.42 -7.16 2.68
C GLY A 371 6.76 -7.76 3.10
N VAL A 372 7.21 -7.34 4.28
CA VAL A 372 8.31 -7.98 5.02
C VAL A 372 7.91 -8.13 6.48
N LYS A 373 8.58 -9.03 7.20
CA LYS A 373 8.43 -9.20 8.64
C LYS A 373 9.02 -7.98 9.37
N GLY A 374 8.28 -7.48 10.36
CA GLY A 374 8.69 -6.32 11.15
C GLY A 374 8.24 -4.98 10.56
N LYS A 375 8.77 -3.89 11.11
CA LYS A 375 8.49 -2.54 10.60
C LYS A 375 9.57 -2.18 9.59
N LEU A 376 9.20 -1.90 8.34
CA LEU A 376 10.08 -1.20 7.41
C LEU A 376 10.46 0.18 7.97
N ARG A 377 11.59 0.73 7.51
CA ARG A 377 11.94 2.13 7.80
C ARG A 377 10.77 3.03 7.36
N LYS A 378 10.45 4.07 8.14
CA LYS A 378 9.34 4.99 7.83
C LYS A 378 9.38 5.54 6.39
N SER A 379 10.58 5.69 5.82
CA SER A 379 10.81 6.14 4.45
C SER A 379 10.27 5.20 3.36
N LEU A 380 10.00 3.93 3.68
CA LEU A 380 9.43 2.94 2.75
C LEU A 380 7.89 2.85 2.88
N TYR A 381 7.33 3.33 3.99
CA TYR A 381 5.86 3.46 4.17
C TYR A 381 5.35 4.85 3.80
N ALA A 382 6.21 5.87 3.83
CA ALA A 382 5.98 7.07 3.06
C ALA A 382 6.01 6.64 1.61
N GLY A 383 4.87 6.69 0.92
CA GLY A 383 4.77 6.31 -0.49
C GLY A 383 5.91 6.94 -1.30
N VAL A 384 6.32 6.26 -2.37
CA VAL A 384 7.30 6.79 -3.33
C VAL A 384 6.92 8.23 -3.62
N ASP A 385 7.72 9.16 -3.09
CA ASP A 385 7.46 10.58 -3.28
C ASP A 385 7.44 10.77 -4.81
N PRO A 386 6.38 11.33 -5.40
CA PRO A 386 6.37 11.66 -6.82
C PRO A 386 7.60 12.48 -7.25
N LEU A 387 8.29 13.13 -6.29
CA LEU A 387 9.55 13.85 -6.46
C LEU A 387 10.81 12.96 -6.54
N THR A 388 10.73 11.67 -6.21
CA THR A 388 11.84 10.69 -6.34
C THR A 388 11.87 10.00 -7.71
N ILE A 389 10.84 10.20 -8.53
CA ILE A 389 10.92 9.92 -9.97
C ILE A 389 11.80 11.02 -10.58
N SER A 390 12.93 10.63 -11.16
CA SER A 390 13.90 11.58 -11.72
C SER A 390 13.23 12.60 -12.64
N ALA A 391 13.33 13.88 -12.27
CA ALA A 391 12.78 15.04 -12.95
C ALA A 391 13.38 15.31 -14.35
N THR A 392 14.14 14.37 -14.92
CA THR A 392 14.69 14.48 -16.27
C THR A 392 13.64 14.25 -17.37
N THR A 393 12.43 13.80 -17.03
CA THR A 393 11.37 13.50 -18.03
C THR A 393 10.21 14.49 -18.05
N GLN A 394 10.20 15.55 -17.23
CA GLN A 394 9.20 16.62 -17.36
C GLN A 394 9.85 18.00 -17.31
N THR A 395 9.72 18.68 -18.44
CA THR A 395 10.26 19.99 -18.78
C THR A 395 10.00 21.09 -17.76
N ALA A 396 11.05 21.89 -17.53
CA ALA A 396 11.05 23.33 -17.28
C ALA A 396 10.46 23.89 -15.95
N TYR A 397 11.40 24.23 -15.06
CA TYR A 397 11.42 25.38 -14.14
C TYR A 397 10.22 25.69 -13.22
N LYS A 398 10.44 25.57 -11.91
CA LYS A 398 10.37 26.73 -11.00
C LYS A 398 11.07 26.47 -9.66
N TRP A 399 11.79 27.49 -9.20
CA TRP A 399 12.70 27.51 -8.06
C TRP A 399 11.99 27.73 -6.73
N SER A 400 12.56 27.17 -5.64
CA SER A 400 12.26 27.63 -4.28
C SER A 400 13.50 27.60 -3.36
N PHE A 401 14.54 28.39 -3.65
CA PHE A 401 15.53 28.77 -2.63
C PHE A 401 16.01 30.20 -2.86
N ALA A 402 15.10 31.16 -2.63
CA ALA A 402 15.45 32.54 -2.37
C ALA A 402 15.25 32.83 -0.89
N SER A 403 16.16 32.37 -0.04
CA SER A 403 16.55 33.13 1.14
C SER A 403 17.90 32.64 1.67
N LYS A 404 18.81 33.61 1.83
CA LYS A 404 20.18 33.51 2.40
C LYS A 404 21.26 33.02 1.43
N LYS A 405 21.85 33.96 0.68
CA LYS A 405 23.19 33.82 0.09
C LYS A 405 24.11 34.88 0.70
N SER A 406 25.31 34.47 1.09
CA SER A 406 26.34 35.37 1.61
C SER A 406 27.07 36.05 0.44
N ARG A 407 27.74 37.18 0.68
CA ARG A 407 28.47 37.95 -0.34
C ARG A 407 29.57 37.14 -1.04
N ALA A 408 30.12 36.14 -0.35
CA ALA A 408 31.09 35.20 -0.91
C ALA A 408 30.48 34.24 -1.94
N ASP A 409 29.19 33.89 -1.78
CA ASP A 409 28.48 33.02 -2.71
C ASP A 409 28.14 33.74 -4.02
N GLU A 410 27.93 35.07 -3.99
CA GLU A 410 27.71 35.87 -5.22
C GLU A 410 28.98 35.99 -6.07
N GLU A 411 30.14 36.12 -5.43
CA GLU A 411 31.41 36.29 -6.14
C GLU A 411 31.86 34.98 -6.81
N ALA A 412 31.65 33.85 -6.14
CA ALA A 412 31.85 32.51 -6.71
C ALA A 412 30.86 32.20 -7.86
N LEU A 413 29.59 32.62 -7.74
CA LEU A 413 28.59 32.48 -8.79
C LEU A 413 28.87 33.39 -10.00
N ARG A 414 29.47 34.57 -9.79
CA ARG A 414 29.90 35.46 -10.88
C ARG A 414 31.09 34.87 -11.64
N ALA A 415 32.09 34.37 -10.93
CA ALA A 415 33.25 33.70 -11.52
C ALA A 415 32.82 32.45 -12.33
N ALA A 416 31.94 31.61 -11.79
CA ALA A 416 31.42 30.45 -12.50
C ALA A 416 30.57 30.83 -13.74
N ARG A 417 29.83 31.94 -13.68
CA ARG A 417 29.06 32.46 -14.83
C ARG A 417 29.95 33.05 -15.92
N GLU A 418 31.03 33.74 -15.55
CA GLU A 418 32.01 34.27 -16.50
C GLU A 418 32.79 33.13 -17.18
N GLU A 419 33.13 32.08 -16.44
CA GLU A 419 33.80 30.88 -16.96
C GLU A 419 32.89 30.08 -17.92
N ILE A 420 31.61 29.91 -17.56
CA ILE A 420 30.60 29.27 -18.44
C ILE A 420 30.28 30.15 -19.65
N SER A 421 30.24 31.48 -19.51
CA SER A 421 30.02 32.40 -20.63
C SER A 421 31.18 32.39 -21.62
N ALA A 422 32.42 32.33 -21.13
CA ALA A 422 33.62 32.15 -21.96
C ALA A 422 33.66 30.78 -22.66
N ALA A 423 33.12 29.73 -22.02
CA ALA A 423 33.00 28.39 -22.60
C ALA A 423 31.82 28.24 -23.58
N THR A 424 30.81 29.12 -23.53
CA THR A 424 29.60 29.04 -24.37
C THR A 424 29.68 29.94 -25.60
N TYR A 425 30.42 31.05 -25.54
CA TYR A 425 30.62 31.96 -26.67
C TYR A 425 32.06 31.90 -27.17
N ASN A 426 32.31 31.02 -28.14
CA ASN A 426 33.54 30.98 -28.94
C ASN A 426 33.80 32.35 -29.60
N ARG A 427 34.62 33.17 -28.95
CA ARG A 427 35.33 34.29 -29.59
C ARG A 427 36.74 33.80 -29.91
N GLU A 428 36.98 33.49 -31.17
CA GLU A 428 38.26 33.03 -31.68
C GLU A 428 39.38 34.01 -31.31
N THR A 429 40.43 33.49 -30.64
CA THR A 429 41.78 34.05 -30.74
C THR A 429 42.75 32.89 -30.92
N SER A 430 43.63 33.07 -31.90
CA SER A 430 44.46 32.02 -32.49
C SER A 430 45.55 31.49 -31.56
N SER A 431 45.83 30.20 -31.73
CA SER A 431 47.16 29.63 -32.05
C SER A 431 47.68 28.53 -31.11
N GLN A 432 48.09 27.46 -31.81
CA GLN A 432 49.05 26.41 -31.50
C GLN A 432 48.61 25.17 -30.69
N ALA A 433 48.76 24.06 -31.41
CA ALA A 433 48.50 22.68 -31.07
C ALA A 433 49.38 22.15 -29.92
N GLY A 434 48.79 21.26 -29.12
CA GLY A 434 49.49 20.41 -28.17
C GLY A 434 48.60 19.23 -27.76
N SER A 435 48.92 18.05 -28.30
CA SER A 435 48.28 16.76 -28.05
C SER A 435 48.23 16.40 -26.55
N SER A 436 47.07 15.99 -26.01
CA SER A 436 47.03 15.26 -24.73
C SER A 436 46.00 14.12 -24.75
N ARG A 437 46.48 12.96 -24.30
CA ARG A 437 45.78 11.68 -24.17
C ARG A 437 44.73 11.75 -23.06
N SER A 438 43.55 11.17 -23.28
CA SER A 438 42.53 11.02 -22.25
C SER A 438 43.01 10.09 -21.13
N ARG A 439 42.84 10.54 -19.87
CA ARG A 439 43.03 9.71 -18.68
C ARG A 439 41.65 9.37 -18.11
N VAL A 440 41.30 8.10 -18.13
CA VAL A 440 40.09 7.53 -17.51
C VAL A 440 40.16 7.77 -16.00
N GLN A 441 39.18 8.49 -15.43
CA GLN A 441 39.03 8.68 -13.99
C GLN A 441 38.28 7.47 -13.39
N GLY A 442 38.98 6.69 -12.58
CA GLY A 442 38.39 5.65 -11.73
C GLY A 442 37.77 6.21 -10.44
N PRO A 443 37.08 5.37 -9.65
CA PRO A 443 36.36 5.79 -8.45
C PRO A 443 37.30 6.39 -7.40
N THR A 444 36.97 7.60 -6.95
CA THR A 444 37.71 8.32 -5.91
C THR A 444 37.40 7.79 -4.52
N LEU A 445 38.41 7.78 -3.65
CA LEU A 445 38.30 7.37 -2.25
C LEU A 445 37.31 8.29 -1.47
N PRO A 446 36.52 7.72 -0.54
CA PRO A 446 35.59 8.50 0.28
C PRO A 446 36.30 9.61 1.06
N SER A 447 35.64 10.76 1.18
CA SER A 447 36.19 11.90 1.92
C SER A 447 36.29 11.58 3.42
N ALA A 448 37.10 12.34 4.16
CA ALA A 448 37.24 12.16 5.60
C ALA A 448 35.89 12.29 6.36
N SER A 449 34.97 13.10 5.83
CA SER A 449 33.58 13.20 6.32
C SER A 449 32.76 11.95 6.03
N ASP A 450 32.93 11.32 4.87
CA ASP A 450 32.20 10.09 4.51
C ASP A 450 32.67 8.90 5.37
N LEU A 451 33.96 8.86 5.68
CA LEU A 451 34.53 7.86 6.58
C LEU A 451 34.06 8.06 8.03
N ALA A 452 33.89 9.31 8.49
CA ALA A 452 33.34 9.61 9.80
C ALA A 452 31.86 9.19 9.90
N LEU A 453 31.06 9.56 8.91
CA LEU A 453 29.63 9.18 8.84
C LEU A 453 29.46 7.66 8.77
N SER A 454 30.31 6.96 8.00
CA SER A 454 30.32 5.51 7.92
C SER A 454 30.62 4.85 9.27
N ARG A 455 31.59 5.37 10.03
CA ARG A 455 31.92 4.86 11.37
C ARG A 455 30.78 5.07 12.36
N GLU A 456 30.13 6.22 12.33
CA GLU A 456 28.97 6.52 13.19
C GLU A 456 27.79 5.59 12.86
N MET A 457 27.47 5.43 11.58
CA MET A 457 26.43 4.49 11.10
C MET A 457 26.71 3.04 11.52
N VAL A 458 27.96 2.58 11.41
CA VAL A 458 28.34 1.23 11.84
C VAL A 458 28.18 1.08 13.36
N SER A 459 28.51 2.12 14.14
CA SER A 459 28.35 2.08 15.59
C SER A 459 26.89 2.03 16.03
N GLU A 460 26.01 2.77 15.35
CA GLU A 460 24.55 2.74 15.58
C GLU A 460 23.97 1.37 15.22
N GLN A 461 24.38 0.81 14.07
CA GLN A 461 23.95 -0.52 13.64
C GLN A 461 24.35 -1.61 14.64
N GLN A 462 25.57 -1.57 15.16
CA GLN A 462 26.05 -2.50 16.19
C GLN A 462 25.29 -2.35 17.51
N GLN A 463 24.95 -1.13 17.93
CA GLN A 463 24.15 -0.91 19.13
C GLN A 463 22.73 -1.47 18.98
N GLU A 464 22.10 -1.24 17.84
CA GLU A 464 20.77 -1.79 17.55
C GLU A 464 20.80 -3.32 17.51
N GLU A 465 21.78 -3.92 16.85
CA GLU A 465 21.94 -5.38 16.78
C GLU A 465 22.09 -6.02 18.18
N ARG A 466 22.84 -5.37 19.09
CA ARG A 466 22.94 -5.80 20.49
C ARG A 466 21.60 -5.74 21.21
N VAL A 467 20.79 -4.71 20.96
CA VAL A 467 19.43 -4.59 21.53
C VAL A 467 18.50 -5.67 20.97
N TYR A 468 18.60 -5.98 19.68
CA TYR A 468 17.82 -7.04 19.03
C TYR A 468 18.21 -8.43 19.54
N LYS A 469 19.51 -8.72 19.65
CA LYS A 469 20.02 -9.99 20.21
C LYS A 469 19.49 -10.21 21.62
N ARG A 470 19.56 -9.20 22.50
CA ARG A 470 18.99 -9.26 23.87
C ARG A 470 17.49 -9.52 23.90
N LYS A 471 16.72 -8.96 22.95
CA LYS A 471 15.27 -9.22 22.86
C LYS A 471 14.98 -10.65 22.42
N ARG A 472 15.73 -11.17 21.44
CA ARG A 472 15.60 -12.54 20.95
C ARG A 472 15.96 -13.55 22.03
N ASP A 473 17.10 -13.38 22.69
CA ASP A 473 17.56 -14.28 23.75
C ASP A 473 16.56 -14.32 24.93
N LYS A 474 15.90 -13.18 25.22
CA LYS A 474 14.82 -13.10 26.22
C LYS A 474 13.56 -13.84 25.79
N LEU A 475 13.23 -13.83 24.50
CA LEU A 475 12.08 -14.55 23.95
C LEU A 475 12.32 -16.06 23.98
N GLU A 476 13.49 -16.50 23.54
CA GLU A 476 13.90 -17.91 23.59
C GLU A 476 13.99 -18.43 25.03
N ALA A 477 14.48 -17.60 25.97
CA ALA A 477 14.48 -17.96 27.38
C ALA A 477 13.05 -18.09 27.93
N LYS A 478 12.12 -17.24 27.50
CA LYS A 478 10.70 -17.33 27.88
C LYS A 478 10.07 -18.59 27.30
N GLU A 479 10.36 -18.92 26.04
CA GLU A 479 9.84 -20.10 25.36
C GLU A 479 10.37 -21.39 25.98
N ARG A 480 11.67 -21.47 26.30
CA ARG A 480 12.25 -22.59 27.06
C ARG A 480 11.60 -22.78 28.44
N ILE A 481 11.25 -21.68 29.11
CA ILE A 481 10.52 -21.74 30.39
C ILE A 481 9.08 -22.23 30.18
N GLU A 482 8.42 -21.84 29.09
CA GLU A 482 7.07 -22.28 28.76
C GLU A 482 7.02 -23.76 28.33
N GLU A 483 8.05 -24.24 27.62
CA GLU A 483 8.22 -25.64 27.22
C GLU A 483 8.50 -26.57 28.42
N MET A 484 9.31 -26.11 29.38
CA MET A 484 9.65 -26.88 30.58
C MET A 484 8.47 -27.06 31.56
N VAL A 485 7.40 -26.26 31.44
CA VAL A 485 6.29 -26.21 32.42
C VAL A 485 5.03 -26.97 31.96
N GLY A 486 4.95 -27.46 30.72
CA GLY A 486 3.86 -28.34 30.26
C GLY A 486 2.44 -27.73 30.30
N PRO A 487 1.39 -28.45 29.81
CA PRO A 487 0.05 -27.90 29.61
C PRO A 487 -0.67 -27.58 30.93
N ARG A 488 -1.40 -26.46 30.92
CA ARG A 488 -1.98 -25.77 32.10
C ARG A 488 -3.11 -26.56 32.77
N GLU A 489 -2.98 -26.82 34.07
CA GLU A 489 -4.12 -27.01 34.97
C GLU A 489 -4.49 -25.69 35.66
N VAL A 490 -5.76 -25.31 35.54
CA VAL A 490 -6.32 -24.08 36.11
C VAL A 490 -6.72 -24.33 37.56
N GLY A 491 -5.89 -23.87 38.50
CA GLY A 491 -6.16 -23.92 39.94
C GLY A 491 -5.25 -22.97 40.75
N ARG A 492 -5.66 -22.66 41.99
CA ARG A 492 -4.93 -21.76 42.92
C ARG A 492 -3.49 -22.23 43.19
N GLU A 493 -3.24 -23.54 43.09
CA GLU A 493 -1.93 -24.17 43.25
C GLU A 493 -1.01 -23.92 42.04
N GLY A 494 -1.50 -24.01 40.81
CA GLY A 494 -0.72 -23.69 39.61
C GLY A 494 -0.26 -22.23 39.54
N MET A 495 -1.03 -21.30 40.12
CA MET A 495 -0.59 -19.89 40.28
C MET A 495 0.51 -19.72 41.32
N LEU A 496 0.50 -20.51 42.41
CA LEU A 496 1.54 -20.49 43.44
C LEU A 496 2.84 -21.09 42.92
N GLU A 497 2.75 -22.17 42.15
CA GLU A 497 3.89 -22.81 41.49
C GLU A 497 4.52 -21.91 40.43
N LYS A 498 3.70 -21.23 39.61
CA LYS A 498 4.17 -20.19 38.68
C LYS A 498 4.87 -19.04 39.39
N LYS A 499 4.40 -18.63 40.58
CA LYS A 499 5.07 -17.63 41.42
C LYS A 499 6.36 -18.15 42.08
N ARG A 500 6.49 -19.47 42.27
CA ARG A 500 7.69 -20.11 42.82
C ARG A 500 8.76 -20.27 41.74
N ALA A 501 8.39 -20.83 40.59
CA ALA A 501 9.24 -20.96 39.41
C ALA A 501 9.77 -19.59 38.92
N ARG A 502 8.93 -18.56 38.92
CA ARG A 502 9.37 -17.19 38.58
C ARG A 502 10.37 -16.62 39.60
N ARG A 503 10.19 -16.88 40.89
CA ARG A 503 11.14 -16.45 41.93
C ARG A 503 12.45 -17.22 41.88
N ASP A 504 12.42 -18.50 41.55
CA ASP A 504 13.62 -19.32 41.38
C ASP A 504 14.38 -18.94 40.10
N ALA A 505 13.68 -18.63 39.00
CA ALA A 505 14.29 -18.09 37.79
C ALA A 505 14.91 -16.71 38.02
N ASP A 506 14.23 -15.82 38.74
CA ASP A 506 14.78 -14.51 39.13
C ASP A 506 15.98 -14.67 40.09
N ARG A 507 15.99 -15.68 40.97
CA ARG A 507 17.14 -16.02 41.82
C ARG A 507 18.32 -16.53 40.99
N ASN A 508 18.10 -17.49 40.09
CA ASN A 508 19.14 -18.02 39.19
C ASN A 508 19.71 -16.94 38.26
N PHE A 509 18.89 -15.99 37.81
CA PHE A 509 19.36 -14.85 37.02
C PHE A 509 20.20 -13.86 37.86
N ARG A 510 19.91 -13.75 39.17
CA ARG A 510 20.68 -12.92 40.09
C ARG A 510 21.98 -13.58 40.59
N GLU A 511 22.00 -14.91 40.64
CA GLU A 511 23.14 -15.74 41.07
C GLU A 511 24.07 -16.12 39.91
N LYS A 512 23.59 -16.09 38.66
CA LYS A 512 24.45 -15.97 37.47
C LYS A 512 25.10 -14.58 37.46
N GLY A 513 26.09 -14.43 38.35
CA GLY A 513 27.06 -13.35 38.30
C GLY A 513 27.69 -13.27 36.92
N ASP A 514 28.15 -12.07 36.60
CA ASP A 514 28.66 -11.56 35.32
C ASP A 514 29.88 -12.34 34.77
N GLU A 515 29.72 -13.64 34.50
CA GLU A 515 30.63 -14.46 33.70
C GLU A 515 30.37 -14.15 32.23
N GLY A 516 30.82 -12.98 31.82
CA GLY A 516 30.67 -12.46 30.46
C GLY A 516 31.56 -11.26 30.22
N LEU A 517 32.82 -11.35 30.66
CA LEU A 517 33.83 -10.33 30.37
C LEU A 517 34.31 -10.50 28.92
N GLU A 518 33.56 -9.98 27.95
CA GLU A 518 34.09 -9.76 26.60
C GLU A 518 34.97 -8.51 26.64
N VAL A 519 36.27 -8.74 26.88
CA VAL A 519 37.30 -7.72 26.75
C VAL A 519 37.61 -7.55 25.27
N ASP A 520 37.49 -6.32 24.78
CA ASP A 520 37.83 -5.94 23.41
C ASP A 520 39.30 -6.25 23.08
N GLU A 521 39.56 -6.72 21.85
CA GLU A 521 40.86 -7.21 21.37
C GLU A 521 41.95 -6.12 21.43
N SER A 522 41.57 -4.83 21.44
CA SER A 522 42.48 -3.70 21.62
C SER A 522 43.08 -3.59 23.03
N THR A 523 42.43 -4.20 24.04
CA THR A 523 42.92 -4.20 25.43
C THR A 523 43.91 -5.33 25.70
N LEU A 524 43.89 -6.40 24.89
CA LEU A 524 44.81 -7.54 25.01
C LEU A 524 46.23 -7.22 24.51
N LEU A 525 46.41 -6.11 23.77
CA LEU A 525 47.67 -5.74 23.12
C LEU A 525 48.44 -4.58 23.79
N GLY A 526 48.15 -4.28 25.05
CA GLY A 526 49.06 -3.51 25.91
C GLY A 526 49.02 -2.01 25.70
N GLY A 527 48.08 -1.35 26.40
CA GLY A 527 48.12 0.08 26.69
C GLY A 527 47.93 0.28 28.19
N GLY A 528 49.02 0.23 28.95
CA GLY A 528 48.99 0.48 30.39
C GLY A 528 48.62 1.94 30.65
N ASP A 529 47.37 2.18 31.06
CA ASP A 529 46.90 3.24 31.98
C ASP A 529 45.37 3.42 31.97
N SER A 530 44.64 2.83 31.00
CA SER A 530 43.17 2.94 30.90
C SER A 530 42.39 2.05 31.89
N PHE A 531 42.96 0.94 32.34
CA PHE A 531 42.26 -0.08 33.13
C PHE A 531 41.94 0.34 34.56
N ARG A 532 42.88 1.02 35.24
CA ARG A 532 42.68 1.52 36.62
C ARG A 532 41.59 2.59 36.68
N GLU A 533 41.54 3.47 35.68
CA GLU A 533 40.54 4.53 35.61
C GLU A 533 39.14 3.97 35.33
N GLN A 534 39.05 2.89 34.56
CA GLN A 534 37.80 2.20 34.27
C GLN A 534 37.26 1.41 35.47
N ILE A 535 38.13 0.80 36.28
CA ILE A 535 37.73 0.18 37.56
C ILE A 535 37.21 1.26 38.53
N ALA A 536 37.90 2.40 38.66
CA ALA A 536 37.47 3.49 39.52
C ALA A 536 36.10 4.05 39.11
N ARG A 537 35.83 4.22 37.80
CA ARG A 537 34.51 4.61 37.29
C ARG A 537 33.45 3.55 37.55
N ARG A 538 33.78 2.26 37.41
CA ARG A 538 32.85 1.16 37.70
C ARG A 538 32.46 1.11 39.17
N ASP A 539 33.42 1.27 40.07
CA ASP A 539 33.17 1.19 41.51
C ASP A 539 32.43 2.44 42.01
N ALA A 540 32.74 3.62 41.46
CA ALA A 540 31.95 4.83 41.69
C ALA A 540 30.51 4.70 41.17
N ALA A 541 30.32 4.09 40.00
CA ALA A 541 28.98 3.83 39.45
C ALA A 541 28.20 2.81 40.29
N LYS A 542 28.85 1.75 40.78
CA LYS A 542 28.24 0.77 41.68
C LYS A 542 27.80 1.39 43.01
N GLN A 543 28.63 2.26 43.61
CA GLN A 543 28.27 2.96 44.85
C GLN A 543 27.09 3.92 44.66
N ARG A 544 27.01 4.64 43.53
CA ARG A 544 25.85 5.48 43.21
C ARG A 544 24.58 4.65 43.03
N PHE A 545 24.69 3.48 42.39
CA PHE A 545 23.55 2.60 42.17
C PHE A 545 23.08 1.90 43.45
N SER A 546 23.99 1.53 44.36
CA SER A 546 23.63 0.96 45.66
C SER A 546 22.91 1.97 46.55
N GLY A 547 23.42 3.21 46.63
CA GLY A 547 22.77 4.29 47.39
C GLY A 547 21.36 4.61 46.88
N ALA A 548 21.20 4.79 45.57
CA ALA A 548 19.89 5.04 44.96
C ALA A 548 18.91 3.87 45.16
N ARG A 549 19.41 2.63 45.28
CA ARG A 549 18.59 1.45 45.53
C ARG A 549 18.13 1.38 46.99
N GLU A 550 18.98 1.74 47.94
CA GLU A 550 18.62 1.82 49.36
C GLU A 550 17.61 2.95 49.62
N GLU A 551 17.78 4.10 48.98
CA GLU A 551 16.85 5.23 49.09
C GLU A 551 15.46 4.87 48.54
N LYS A 552 15.39 4.20 47.38
CA LYS A 552 14.13 3.67 46.83
C LYS A 552 13.50 2.61 47.74
N ALA A 553 14.31 1.75 48.36
CA ALA A 553 13.80 0.72 49.26
C ALA A 553 13.26 1.32 50.57
N ALA A 554 13.90 2.37 51.09
CA ALA A 554 13.43 3.13 52.25
C ALA A 554 12.10 3.84 51.95
N ALA A 555 12.02 4.56 50.82
CA ALA A 555 10.80 5.24 50.38
C ALA A 555 9.62 4.25 50.14
N ALA A 556 9.90 3.05 49.65
CA ALA A 556 8.88 2.02 49.47
C ALA A 556 8.38 1.46 50.81
N ARG A 557 9.26 1.27 51.81
CA ARG A 557 8.88 0.83 53.16
C ARG A 557 8.03 1.88 53.87
N GLU A 558 8.39 3.15 53.75
CA GLU A 558 7.62 4.27 54.32
C GLU A 558 6.22 4.39 53.70
N ARG A 559 6.11 4.24 52.37
CA ARG A 559 4.79 4.17 51.72
C ARG A 559 3.95 2.98 52.19
N ALA A 560 4.57 1.82 52.40
CA ALA A 560 3.87 0.64 52.89
C ALA A 560 3.38 0.82 54.34
N THR A 561 4.13 1.51 55.21
CA THR A 561 3.67 1.82 56.57
C THR A 561 2.52 2.81 56.57
N VAL A 562 2.54 3.81 55.68
CA VAL A 562 1.42 4.77 55.54
C VAL A 562 0.15 4.07 55.06
N ILE A 563 0.26 3.14 54.10
CA ILE A 563 -0.90 2.36 53.62
C ILE A 563 -1.47 1.50 54.75
N LYS A 564 -0.62 0.79 55.50
CA LYS A 564 -1.07 -0.01 56.65
C LYS A 564 -1.77 0.82 57.72
N GLN A 565 -1.29 2.03 58.00
CA GLN A 565 -1.96 2.92 58.96
C GLN A 565 -3.32 3.39 58.46
N LYS A 566 -3.45 3.68 57.16
CA LYS A 566 -4.75 4.02 56.55
C LYS A 566 -5.72 2.84 56.56
N GLU A 567 -5.24 1.63 56.27
CA GLU A 567 -6.05 0.41 56.36
C GLU A 567 -6.48 0.14 57.80
N GLN A 568 -5.59 0.30 58.78
CA GLN A 568 -5.94 0.15 60.20
C GLN A 568 -6.99 1.19 60.62
N ALA A 569 -6.82 2.47 60.28
CA ALA A 569 -7.80 3.50 60.60
C ALA A 569 -9.16 3.24 59.94
N THR A 570 -9.15 2.69 58.72
CA THR A 570 -10.38 2.30 58.01
C THR A 570 -11.05 1.10 58.70
N MET A 571 -10.28 0.11 59.13
CA MET A 571 -10.79 -1.04 59.86
C MET A 571 -11.32 -0.66 61.26
N ASP A 572 -10.66 0.26 61.96
CA ASP A 572 -11.11 0.78 63.26
C ASP A 572 -12.41 1.58 63.10
N MET A 573 -12.54 2.37 62.03
CA MET A 573 -13.79 3.05 61.66
C MET A 573 -14.92 2.05 61.39
N PHE A 574 -14.64 0.96 60.66
CA PHE A 574 -15.64 -0.09 60.43
C PHE A 574 -16.01 -0.84 61.71
N GLN A 575 -15.07 -1.08 62.62
CA GLN A 575 -15.35 -1.67 63.94
C GLN A 575 -16.18 -0.74 64.82
N GLN A 576 -15.94 0.58 64.78
CA GLN A 576 -16.76 1.56 65.50
C GLN A 576 -18.18 1.64 64.95
N MET A 577 -18.36 1.62 63.61
CA MET A 577 -19.70 1.55 63.00
C MET A 577 -20.41 0.23 63.34
N ALA A 578 -19.68 -0.88 63.40
CA ALA A 578 -20.24 -2.17 63.77
C ALA A 578 -20.71 -2.18 65.24
N LYS A 579 -19.91 -1.65 66.18
CA LYS A 579 -20.33 -1.46 67.59
C LYS A 579 -21.55 -0.54 67.71
N GLN A 580 -21.61 0.56 66.97
CA GLN A 580 -22.76 1.45 67.01
C GLN A 580 -24.05 0.83 66.45
N ARG A 581 -23.95 -0.11 65.51
CA ARG A 581 -25.11 -0.80 64.92
C ARG A 581 -25.55 -2.06 65.64
N PHE A 582 -24.65 -2.74 66.33
CA PHE A 582 -24.92 -4.09 66.86
C PHE A 582 -24.60 -4.28 68.35
N GLY A 583 -24.12 -3.25 69.05
CA GLY A 583 -23.72 -3.31 70.47
C GLY A 583 -22.28 -3.72 70.65
#